data_AF-A0A380BZ47-F1
#
_entry.id   AF-A0A380BZ47-F1
#
_cell.length_a   1.000
_cell.length_b   1.000
_cell.length_c   1.000
_cell.angle_alpha   90.00
_cell.angle_beta   90.00
_cell.angle_gamma   90.00
#
_symmetry.space_group_name_H-M   'P 1'
#
loop_
_entity.id
_entity.type
_entity.pdbx_description
1 polymer ?
#
loop_
_entity_poly.entity_id
_entity_poly.type
_entity_poly.pdbx_seq_one_letter_code
_entity_poly.pdbx_strand_id
1 'polypeptide(L)'
;MKFKIGDLVRFVDEPIEGHVTSFQDNDIVGVTDETGFEIPVLTSKITLVHGNMNREDDEVTETKITEPAKFVEKGILLAVSGDQKEGLAKLHIINETSYELLVSVSEINNAKAKGIFAGQVSPHDAVQFFSGNFSAVGNWPNFHFQIIKHSRSAQKINQPIEKEQRVRPVDITNAKLMNDTLREKVWHYVLDKEEENIGLDKLQSHFISNRPQKK
;
A
#
# COMPACT_ATOMS: atom_id res chain seq x y z
N MET A 1 -3.47 -10.52 34.91
CA MET A 1 -2.83 -11.59 34.09
C MET A 1 -2.11 -10.90 32.94
N LYS A 2 -0.77 -11.02 32.86
CA LYS A 2 0.09 -10.22 31.95
C LYS A 2 0.39 -10.89 30.60
N PHE A 3 0.13 -12.20 30.46
CA PHE A 3 0.48 -12.99 29.28
C PHE A 3 -0.71 -13.86 28.85
N LYS A 4 -0.76 -14.23 27.57
CA LYS A 4 -1.75 -15.11 26.95
C LYS A 4 -1.05 -16.25 26.21
N ILE A 5 -1.77 -17.36 26.04
CA ILE A 5 -1.32 -18.48 25.19
C ILE A 5 -1.14 -17.95 23.76
N GLY A 6 0.02 -18.20 23.17
CA GLY A 6 0.42 -17.73 21.84
C GLY A 6 1.33 -16.50 21.83
N ASP A 7 1.50 -15.81 22.96
CA ASP A 7 2.36 -14.64 23.04
C ASP A 7 3.84 -15.02 22.80
N LEU A 8 4.53 -14.25 21.95
CA LEU A 8 5.98 -14.37 21.78
C LEU A 8 6.66 -13.74 23.00
N VAL A 9 7.44 -14.54 23.71
CA VAL A 9 8.15 -14.12 24.91
C VAL A 9 9.64 -14.42 24.79
N ARG A 10 10.46 -13.56 25.37
CA ARG A 10 11.91 -13.71 25.48
C ARG A 10 12.27 -13.93 26.94
N PHE A 11 13.19 -14.85 27.15
CA PHE A 11 13.71 -15.17 28.48
C PHE A 11 14.58 -13.99 28.95
N VAL A 12 14.47 -13.62 30.23
CA VAL A 12 15.21 -12.47 30.78
C VAL A 12 16.70 -12.79 30.92
N ASP A 13 17.02 -14.02 31.30
CA ASP A 13 18.40 -14.45 31.59
C ASP A 13 19.12 -15.01 30.35
N GLU A 14 18.38 -15.43 29.31
CA GLU A 14 18.91 -16.14 28.15
C GLU A 14 18.39 -15.54 26.84
N PRO A 15 19.20 -15.49 25.77
CA PRO A 15 18.81 -14.95 24.46
C PRO A 15 17.96 -15.95 23.66
N ILE A 16 16.96 -16.56 24.31
CA ILE A 16 16.06 -17.54 23.73
C ILE A 16 14.67 -16.90 23.63
N GLU A 17 13.98 -17.18 22.53
CA GLU A 17 12.61 -16.74 22.27
C GLU A 17 11.71 -17.96 22.08
N GLY A 18 10.45 -17.83 22.49
CA GLY A 18 9.46 -18.88 22.29
C GLY A 18 8.05 -18.38 22.52
N HIS A 19 7.09 -19.24 22.25
CA HIS A 19 5.67 -18.94 22.40
C HIS A 19 5.14 -19.55 23.68
N VAL A 20 4.29 -18.80 24.39
CA VAL A 20 3.58 -19.32 25.56
C VAL A 20 2.58 -20.39 25.12
N THR A 21 2.77 -21.63 25.56
CA THR A 21 1.92 -22.77 25.17
C THR A 21 1.08 -23.29 26.33
N SER A 22 1.54 -23.16 27.57
CA SER A 22 0.82 -23.62 28.76
C SER A 22 1.00 -22.68 29.97
N PHE A 23 0.01 -22.70 30.86
CA PHE A 23 0.07 -22.06 32.18
C PHE A 23 -0.08 -23.13 33.25
N GLN A 24 0.83 -23.16 34.21
CA GLN A 24 0.82 -24.08 35.34
C GLN A 24 0.59 -23.33 36.65
N ASP A 25 0.30 -24.08 37.71
CA ASP A 25 0.18 -23.53 39.05
C ASP A 25 1.52 -22.96 39.54
N ASN A 26 1.46 -21.98 40.44
CA ASN A 26 2.62 -21.32 41.04
C ASN A 26 3.43 -20.40 40.09
N ASP A 27 2.74 -19.73 39.17
CA ASP A 27 3.30 -18.69 38.27
C ASP A 27 4.39 -19.24 37.32
N ILE A 28 4.22 -20.49 36.89
CA ILE A 28 5.04 -21.18 35.90
C ILE A 28 4.32 -21.15 34.55
N VAL A 29 5.06 -20.83 33.49
CA VAL A 29 4.61 -20.72 32.11
C VAL A 29 5.44 -21.67 31.25
N GLY A 30 4.78 -22.51 30.46
CA GLY A 30 5.43 -23.31 29.43
C GLY A 30 5.70 -22.46 28.20
N VAL A 31 6.97 -22.35 27.81
CA VAL A 31 7.40 -21.61 26.62
C VAL A 31 8.01 -22.59 25.63
N THR A 32 7.45 -22.67 24.43
CA THR A 32 7.91 -23.57 23.37
C THR A 32 8.73 -22.81 22.33
N ASP A 33 9.92 -23.31 22.02
CA ASP A 33 10.80 -22.77 20.98
C ASP A 33 10.40 -23.22 19.57
N GLU A 34 11.13 -22.76 18.54
CA GLU A 34 10.89 -23.13 17.14
C GLU A 34 11.14 -24.63 16.85
N THR A 35 11.83 -25.35 17.75
CA THR A 35 12.12 -26.78 17.61
C THR A 35 11.02 -27.66 18.19
N GLY A 36 10.04 -27.06 18.88
CA GLY A 36 8.92 -27.76 19.52
C GLY A 36 9.22 -28.26 20.93
N PHE A 37 10.29 -27.78 21.56
CA PHE A 37 10.65 -28.15 22.94
C PHE A 37 10.02 -27.17 23.94
N GLU A 38 9.24 -27.67 24.91
CA GLU A 38 8.57 -26.85 25.93
C GLU A 38 9.45 -26.74 27.19
N ILE A 39 9.80 -25.50 27.54
CA ILE A 39 10.62 -25.17 28.71
C ILE A 39 9.73 -24.49 29.77
N PRO A 40 9.61 -25.07 30.98
CA PRO A 40 8.86 -24.43 32.06
C PRO A 40 9.70 -23.34 32.72
N VAL A 41 9.18 -22.11 32.72
CA VAL A 41 9.84 -20.94 33.30
C VAL A 41 8.88 -20.08 34.12
N LEU A 42 9.41 -19.40 35.13
CA LEU A 42 8.61 -18.48 35.94
C LEU A 42 8.16 -17.27 35.11
N THR A 43 6.93 -16.81 35.33
CA THR A 43 6.37 -15.61 34.68
C THR A 43 7.25 -14.37 34.87
N SER A 44 7.99 -14.28 35.99
CA SER A 44 8.93 -13.19 36.28
C SER A 44 10.22 -13.22 35.46
N LYS A 45 10.52 -14.36 34.81
CA LYS A 45 11.73 -14.61 34.03
C LYS A 45 11.48 -14.57 32.52
N ILE A 46 10.28 -14.15 32.10
CA ILE A 46 9.92 -13.95 30.71
C ILE A 46 9.39 -12.54 30.48
N THR A 47 9.64 -12.02 29.29
CA THR A 47 9.17 -10.70 28.85
C THR A 47 8.48 -10.81 27.51
N LEU A 48 7.42 -10.03 27.30
CA LEU A 48 6.70 -10.07 26.03
C LEU A 48 7.53 -9.40 24.95
N VAL A 49 7.82 -10.13 23.89
CA VAL A 49 8.40 -9.56 22.67
C VAL A 49 7.24 -9.00 21.87
N HIS A 50 6.88 -7.75 22.16
CA HIS A 50 6.13 -6.97 21.20
C HIS A 50 7.06 -6.74 20.01
N GLY A 51 6.82 -7.42 18.89
CA GLY A 51 7.45 -7.09 17.63
C GLY A 51 7.06 -5.66 17.27
N ASN A 52 7.92 -4.71 17.67
CA ASN A 52 8.17 -3.38 17.11
C ASN A 52 9.03 -2.58 18.10
N MET A 53 10.33 -2.88 18.11
CA MET A 53 11.33 -1.85 18.46
C MET A 53 11.37 -0.83 17.31
N ASN A 54 10.50 0.17 17.34
CA ASN A 54 10.93 1.50 16.93
C ASN A 54 11.75 2.05 18.09
N ARG A 55 13.02 2.34 17.82
CA ARG A 55 13.97 2.91 18.79
C ARG A 55 13.45 4.28 19.26
N GLU A 56 13.39 4.46 20.57
CA GLU A 56 13.18 5.76 21.21
C GLU A 56 14.47 6.58 21.09
N ASP A 57 14.69 7.25 19.95
CA ASP A 57 15.60 8.41 19.85
C ASP A 57 15.45 9.22 18.54
N ASP A 58 14.23 9.29 17.98
CA ASP A 58 13.88 10.38 17.07
C ASP A 58 12.42 10.79 17.33
N GLU A 59 12.27 12.06 17.67
CA GLU A 59 11.07 12.85 17.98
C GLU A 59 9.73 12.23 17.52
N VAL A 60 8.99 11.66 18.47
CA VAL A 60 7.54 11.47 18.35
C VAL A 60 6.92 12.87 18.29
N THR A 61 6.70 13.35 17.07
CA THR A 61 5.70 14.37 16.82
C THR A 61 4.40 13.80 17.38
N GLU A 62 3.86 14.42 18.42
CA GLU A 62 2.59 14.06 19.03
C GLU A 62 1.56 13.77 17.94
N THR A 63 1.23 12.49 17.70
CA THR A 63 0.02 12.13 17.00
C THR A 63 -1.12 12.49 17.93
N LYS A 64 -1.57 13.74 17.82
CA LYS A 64 -2.88 14.18 18.32
C LYS A 64 -3.88 13.08 17.97
N ILE A 65 -4.42 12.46 19.01
CA ILE A 65 -5.66 11.69 18.91
C ILE A 65 -6.72 12.71 18.49
N THR A 66 -6.84 12.87 17.17
CA THR A 66 -7.90 13.63 16.54
C THR A 66 -9.13 12.76 16.64
N GLU A 67 -10.29 13.37 16.88
CA GLU A 67 -11.62 12.76 16.74
C GLU A 67 -11.65 11.73 15.60
N PRO A 68 -12.41 10.62 15.68
CA PRO A 68 -12.34 9.55 14.68
C PRO A 68 -12.43 10.15 13.29
N ALA A 69 -11.28 10.19 12.61
CA ALA A 69 -11.15 10.88 11.35
C ALA A 69 -12.21 10.29 10.42
N LYS A 70 -13.00 11.16 9.79
CA LYS A 70 -14.02 10.73 8.84
C LYS A 70 -13.37 9.76 7.87
N PHE A 71 -13.91 8.54 7.78
CA PHE A 71 -13.34 7.50 6.93
C PHE A 71 -13.31 8.00 5.47
N VAL A 72 -12.11 8.09 4.90
CA VAL A 72 -11.88 8.59 3.55
C VAL A 72 -11.85 7.42 2.59
N GLU A 73 -12.82 7.34 1.66
CA GLU A 73 -12.97 6.19 0.76
C GLU A 73 -12.18 6.31 -0.56
N LYS A 74 -11.92 7.55 -1.00
CA LYS A 74 -11.33 7.88 -2.31
C LYS A 74 -10.08 8.75 -2.16
N GLY A 75 -9.17 8.65 -3.12
CA GLY A 75 -7.90 9.39 -3.12
C GLY A 75 -6.69 8.48 -3.26
N ILE A 76 -6.73 7.55 -4.20
CA ILE A 76 -5.54 6.77 -4.57
C ILE A 76 -4.94 7.42 -5.80
N LEU A 77 -3.71 7.92 -5.69
CA LEU A 77 -3.08 8.74 -6.72
C LEU A 77 -1.76 8.12 -7.19
N LEU A 78 -1.50 8.21 -8.50
CA LEU A 78 -0.16 8.13 -9.04
C LEU A 78 0.40 9.56 -9.10
N ALA A 79 1.49 9.82 -8.39
CA ALA A 79 2.13 11.13 -8.37
C ALA A 79 3.52 11.10 -9.02
N VAL A 80 3.87 12.20 -9.67
CA VAL A 80 5.20 12.47 -10.24
C VAL A 80 5.78 13.67 -9.50
N SER A 81 6.88 13.45 -8.77
CA SER A 81 7.61 14.49 -8.04
C SER A 81 9.01 14.73 -8.61
N GLY A 82 9.69 15.79 -8.15
CA GLY A 82 11.00 16.22 -8.67
C GLY A 82 10.95 17.45 -9.59
N ASP A 83 12.09 18.11 -9.78
CA ASP A 83 12.24 19.30 -10.63
C ASP A 83 12.78 18.93 -12.03
N GLN A 84 12.14 19.44 -13.08
CA GLN A 84 12.60 19.28 -14.46
C GLN A 84 14.03 19.81 -14.66
N LYS A 85 14.45 20.82 -13.88
CA LYS A 85 15.82 21.37 -13.92
C LYS A 85 16.87 20.40 -13.39
N GLU A 86 16.53 19.62 -12.36
CA GLU A 86 17.41 18.59 -11.80
C GLU A 86 17.39 17.30 -12.64
N GLY A 87 16.36 17.13 -13.47
CA GLY A 87 16.25 16.06 -14.44
C GLY A 87 15.78 14.72 -13.87
N LEU A 88 15.79 14.53 -12.54
CA LEU A 88 15.30 13.31 -11.90
C LEU A 88 13.82 13.43 -11.50
N ALA A 89 13.01 12.51 -11.99
CA ALA A 89 11.62 12.35 -11.60
C ALA A 89 11.43 11.11 -10.73
N LYS A 90 10.54 11.19 -9.75
CA LYS A 90 10.17 10.09 -8.86
C LYS A 90 8.67 9.84 -8.92
N LEU A 91 8.29 8.58 -9.11
CA LEU A 91 6.89 8.17 -9.17
C LEU A 91 6.49 7.52 -7.86
N HIS A 92 5.36 7.98 -7.33
CA HIS A 92 4.82 7.56 -6.05
C HIS A 92 3.39 7.08 -6.20
N ILE A 93 3.03 6.08 -5.41
CA ILE A 93 1.63 5.77 -5.10
C ILE A 93 1.31 6.51 -3.81
N ILE A 94 0.29 7.37 -3.84
CA ILE A 94 -0.20 8.09 -2.68
C ILE A 94 -1.54 7.49 -2.27
N ASN A 95 -1.64 7.15 -1.00
CA ASN A 95 -2.87 6.72 -0.36
C ASN A 95 -3.42 7.84 0.52
N GLU A 96 -4.37 8.62 0.03
CA GLU A 96 -5.09 9.60 0.86
C GLU A 96 -6.30 8.99 1.57
N THR A 97 -6.56 7.69 1.34
CA THR A 97 -7.70 6.98 1.90
C THR A 97 -7.40 6.45 3.30
N SER A 98 -8.47 6.09 4.01
CA SER A 98 -8.38 5.39 5.30
C SER A 98 -8.20 3.87 5.16
N TYR A 99 -8.05 3.36 3.95
CA TYR A 99 -7.77 1.94 3.68
C TYR A 99 -6.29 1.63 3.76
N GLU A 100 -5.96 0.41 4.16
CA GLU A 100 -4.67 -0.21 3.90
C GLU A 100 -4.68 -0.72 2.45
N LEU A 101 -3.68 -0.34 1.65
CA LEU A 101 -3.63 -0.76 0.25
C LEU A 101 -2.63 -1.89 0.06
N LEU A 102 -3.05 -2.94 -0.64
CA LEU A 102 -2.15 -3.95 -1.20
C LEU A 102 -1.96 -3.62 -2.68
N VAL A 103 -0.74 -3.31 -3.08
CA VAL A 103 -0.45 -2.78 -4.41
C VAL A 103 0.57 -3.66 -5.13
N SER A 104 0.28 -3.93 -6.40
CA SER A 104 1.21 -4.49 -7.37
C SER A 104 1.31 -3.53 -8.56
N VAL A 105 2.54 -3.23 -8.99
CA VAL A 105 2.83 -2.42 -10.17
C VAL A 105 3.72 -3.20 -11.12
N SER A 106 3.31 -3.27 -12.38
CA SER A 106 4.06 -3.90 -13.47
C SER A 106 4.29 -2.94 -14.62
N GLU A 107 5.42 -3.06 -15.31
CA GLU A 107 5.62 -2.45 -16.62
C GLU A 107 5.06 -3.37 -17.71
N ILE A 108 4.26 -2.82 -18.63
CA ILE A 108 3.77 -3.54 -19.81
C ILE A 108 4.64 -3.20 -21.01
N ASN A 109 5.16 -4.24 -21.66
CA ASN A 109 5.85 -4.14 -22.94
C ASN A 109 5.40 -5.28 -23.87
N ASN A 110 4.81 -4.93 -25.02
CA ASN A 110 4.40 -5.88 -26.07
C ASN A 110 3.64 -7.11 -25.53
N ALA A 111 2.60 -6.86 -24.73
CA ALA A 111 1.74 -7.86 -24.08
C ALA A 111 2.40 -8.74 -22.98
N LYS A 112 3.64 -8.46 -22.59
CA LYS A 112 4.27 -9.04 -21.39
C LYS A 112 4.29 -8.02 -20.27
N ALA A 113 3.94 -8.46 -19.06
CA ALA A 113 4.06 -7.66 -17.85
C ALA A 113 5.29 -8.10 -17.06
N LYS A 114 6.06 -7.15 -16.54
CA LYS A 114 7.14 -7.38 -15.58
C LYS A 114 6.85 -6.59 -14.32
N GLY A 115 6.74 -7.28 -13.19
CA GLY A 115 6.56 -6.63 -11.88
C GLY A 115 7.76 -5.76 -11.53
N ILE A 116 7.49 -4.52 -11.09
CA ILE A 116 8.51 -3.57 -10.63
C ILE A 116 8.33 -3.19 -9.16
N PHE A 117 7.11 -3.34 -8.62
CA PHE A 117 6.82 -3.08 -7.22
C PHE A 117 5.66 -3.97 -6.74
N ALA A 118 5.77 -4.47 -5.53
CA ALA A 118 4.67 -5.10 -4.81
C ALA A 118 4.84 -4.79 -3.32
N GLY A 119 3.78 -4.35 -2.67
CA GLY A 119 3.86 -3.95 -1.27
C GLY A 119 2.56 -3.39 -0.71
N GLN A 120 2.65 -3.00 0.56
CA GLN A 120 1.55 -2.38 1.28
C GLN A 120 1.76 -0.87 1.37
N VAL A 121 0.69 -0.09 1.28
CA VAL A 121 0.69 1.35 1.54
C VAL A 121 -0.30 1.66 2.66
N SER A 122 0.21 2.23 3.76
CA SER A 122 -0.59 2.58 4.93
C SER A 122 -1.61 3.69 4.61
N PRO A 123 -2.70 3.82 5.39
CA PRO A 123 -3.59 4.97 5.31
C PRO A 123 -2.82 6.29 5.42
N HIS A 124 -3.16 7.26 4.56
CA HIS A 124 -2.54 8.60 4.56
C HIS A 124 -1.01 8.57 4.40
N ASP A 125 -0.50 7.65 3.58
CA ASP A 125 0.93 7.43 3.34
C ASP A 125 1.25 7.35 1.84
N ALA A 126 2.53 7.40 1.48
CA ALA A 126 2.98 7.31 0.10
C ALA A 126 4.25 6.46 -0.04
N VAL A 127 4.37 5.76 -1.16
CA VAL A 127 5.55 4.92 -1.46
C VAL A 127 6.09 5.24 -2.85
N GLN A 128 7.41 5.39 -2.97
CA GLN A 128 8.09 5.50 -4.26
C GLN A 128 8.23 4.10 -4.88
N PHE A 129 7.85 3.93 -6.14
CA PHE A 129 8.00 2.65 -6.84
C PHE A 129 8.86 2.74 -8.11
N PHE A 130 9.11 3.94 -8.63
CA PHE A 130 9.89 4.14 -9.84
C PHE A 130 10.63 5.49 -9.82
N SER A 131 11.77 5.55 -10.49
CA SER A 131 12.53 6.78 -10.72
C SER A 131 13.06 6.78 -12.16
N GLY A 132 13.02 7.94 -12.81
CA GLY A 132 13.50 8.07 -14.18
C GLY A 132 13.87 9.52 -14.51
N ASN A 133 14.55 9.73 -15.63
CA ASN A 133 14.89 11.08 -16.07
C ASN A 133 13.68 11.74 -16.78
N PHE A 134 13.42 13.02 -16.51
CA PHE A 134 12.37 13.80 -17.19
C PHE A 134 12.56 13.84 -18.71
N SER A 135 13.80 13.83 -19.21
CA SER A 135 14.11 13.78 -20.64
C SER A 135 13.64 12.48 -21.31
N ALA A 136 13.48 11.41 -20.53
CA ALA A 136 13.11 10.08 -21.00
C ALA A 136 11.62 9.76 -20.81
N VAL A 137 10.79 10.70 -20.32
CA VAL A 137 9.35 10.47 -20.03
C VAL A 137 8.60 9.87 -21.22
N GLY A 138 8.90 10.32 -22.44
CA GLY A 138 8.29 9.78 -23.65
C GLY A 138 8.49 8.27 -23.83
N ASN A 139 9.58 7.73 -23.28
CA ASN A 139 10.00 6.33 -23.37
C ASN A 139 9.71 5.54 -22.09
N TRP A 140 9.10 6.14 -21.07
CA TRP A 140 8.72 5.40 -19.87
C TRP A 140 7.67 4.32 -20.20
N PRO A 141 7.69 3.18 -19.47
CA PRO A 141 6.75 2.11 -19.71
C PRO A 141 5.31 2.54 -19.39
N ASN A 142 4.35 1.79 -19.93
CA ASN A 142 2.99 1.84 -19.41
C ASN A 142 2.94 1.05 -18.10
N PHE A 143 2.43 1.66 -17.04
CA PHE A 143 2.35 1.02 -15.73
C PHE A 143 0.97 0.41 -15.54
N HIS A 144 0.94 -0.87 -15.18
CA HIS A 144 -0.24 -1.61 -14.81
C HIS A 144 -0.30 -1.72 -13.29
N PHE A 145 -1.38 -1.21 -12.72
CA PHE A 145 -1.64 -1.17 -11.28
C PHE A 145 -2.73 -2.16 -10.96
N GLN A 146 -2.48 -2.99 -9.94
CA GLN A 146 -3.49 -3.80 -9.28
C GLN A 146 -3.50 -3.42 -7.80
N ILE A 147 -4.64 -2.92 -7.31
CA ILE A 147 -4.76 -2.37 -5.96
C ILE A 147 -5.98 -2.96 -5.27
N ILE A 148 -5.76 -3.53 -4.08
CA ILE A 148 -6.82 -4.05 -3.22
C ILE A 148 -6.90 -3.15 -1.98
N LYS A 149 -8.11 -2.66 -1.69
CA LYS A 149 -8.41 -1.88 -0.48
C LYS A 149 -8.76 -2.84 0.66
N HIS A 150 -8.07 -2.70 1.79
CA HIS A 150 -8.31 -3.48 3.00
C HIS A 150 -8.65 -2.58 4.18
N SER A 151 -9.63 -2.97 5.00
CA SER A 151 -9.99 -2.28 6.24
C SER A 151 -10.35 -3.31 7.31
N ARG A 152 -9.93 -3.04 8.55
CA ARG A 152 -10.36 -3.80 9.74
C ARG A 152 -11.72 -3.34 10.26
N SER A 153 -12.20 -2.17 9.82
CA SER A 153 -13.54 -1.69 10.13
C SER A 153 -14.55 -2.18 9.08
N ALA A 154 -15.81 -2.34 9.48
CA ALA A 154 -16.87 -2.73 8.55
C ALA A 154 -17.07 -1.64 7.48
N GLN A 155 -16.74 -1.97 6.24
CA GLN A 155 -16.90 -1.11 5.06
C GLN A 155 -17.62 -1.88 3.95
N LYS A 156 -18.11 -1.15 2.94
CA LYS A 156 -18.62 -1.78 1.72
C LYS A 156 -17.50 -2.54 1.03
N ILE A 157 -17.84 -3.68 0.43
CA ILE A 157 -16.90 -4.45 -0.38
C ILE A 157 -16.61 -3.65 -1.65
N ASN A 158 -15.33 -3.40 -1.90
CA ASN A 158 -14.83 -2.73 -3.09
C ASN A 158 -14.20 -3.75 -4.04
N GLN A 159 -14.40 -3.59 -5.34
CA GLN A 159 -13.68 -4.39 -6.32
C GLN A 159 -12.20 -3.98 -6.34
N PRO A 160 -11.28 -4.92 -6.62
CA PRO A 160 -9.89 -4.56 -6.91
C PRO A 160 -9.83 -3.52 -8.03
N ILE A 161 -8.98 -2.52 -7.84
CA ILE A 161 -8.72 -1.52 -8.87
C ILE A 161 -7.65 -2.10 -9.79
N GLU A 162 -7.99 -2.21 -11.06
CA GLU A 162 -7.05 -2.54 -12.13
C GLU A 162 -6.99 -1.37 -13.11
N LYS A 163 -5.79 -0.80 -13.29
CA LYS A 163 -5.61 0.41 -14.10
C LYS A 163 -4.31 0.38 -14.86
N GLU A 164 -4.36 0.72 -16.14
CA GLU A 164 -3.17 1.07 -16.91
C GLU A 164 -3.01 2.58 -16.97
N GLN A 165 -1.85 3.10 -16.58
CA GLN A 165 -1.54 4.51 -16.63
C GLN A 165 -0.14 4.75 -17.18
N ARG A 166 -0.09 5.53 -18.26
CA ARG A 166 1.14 6.06 -18.84
C ARG A 166 1.31 7.52 -18.43
N VAL A 167 2.50 7.89 -18.00
CA VAL A 167 2.86 9.30 -17.80
C VAL A 167 3.23 9.90 -19.15
N ARG A 168 2.53 10.95 -19.59
CA ARG A 168 2.79 11.60 -20.88
C ARG A 168 3.58 12.89 -20.67
N PRO A 169 4.50 13.25 -21.57
CA PRO A 169 5.26 14.50 -21.45
C PRO A 169 4.38 15.74 -21.26
N VAL A 170 3.24 15.80 -21.96
CA VAL A 170 2.28 16.91 -21.85
C VAL A 170 1.72 17.06 -20.44
N ASP A 171 1.49 15.97 -19.71
CA ASP A 171 0.91 16.03 -18.37
C ASP A 171 1.87 16.70 -17.36
N ILE A 172 3.18 16.57 -17.61
CA ILE A 172 4.26 17.16 -16.80
C ILE A 172 4.52 18.63 -17.19
N THR A 173 3.83 19.17 -18.20
CA THR A 173 3.89 20.61 -18.51
C THR A 173 2.86 21.42 -17.72
N ASN A 174 1.88 20.75 -17.11
CA ASN A 174 0.84 21.40 -16.32
C ASN A 174 1.41 21.97 -15.01
N ALA A 175 0.65 22.85 -14.36
CA ALA A 175 1.02 23.32 -13.03
C ALA A 175 0.96 22.16 -12.03
N LYS A 176 2.01 22.02 -11.22
CA LYS A 176 2.01 21.08 -10.09
C LYS A 176 1.03 21.54 -9.02
N LEU A 177 0.41 20.57 -8.34
CA LEU A 177 -0.48 20.79 -7.20
C LEU A 177 0.21 20.33 -5.92
N MET A 178 -0.03 21.06 -4.83
CA MET A 178 0.46 20.65 -3.50
C MET A 178 -0.23 19.36 -3.10
N ASN A 179 0.54 18.38 -2.65
CA ASN A 179 0.02 17.17 -2.03
C ASN A 179 0.42 17.15 -0.56
N ASP A 180 -0.54 16.97 0.34
CA ASP A 180 -0.31 17.05 1.78
C ASP A 180 0.39 15.80 2.33
N THR A 181 0.16 14.63 1.73
CA THR A 181 0.79 13.36 2.12
C THR A 181 2.28 13.35 1.79
N LEU A 182 2.66 13.78 0.58
CA LEU A 182 4.07 13.91 0.17
C LEU A 182 4.72 15.22 0.62
N ARG A 183 3.94 16.21 1.05
CA ARG A 183 4.38 17.58 1.39
C ARG A 183 5.20 18.25 0.27
N GLU A 184 4.90 17.90 -0.98
CA GLU A 184 5.58 18.40 -2.17
C GLU A 184 4.55 18.76 -3.24
N LYS A 185 4.93 19.66 -4.15
CA LYS A 185 4.18 19.92 -5.38
C LYS A 185 4.43 18.81 -6.40
N VAL A 186 3.36 18.14 -6.82
CA VAL A 186 3.41 17.00 -7.74
C VAL A 186 2.42 17.15 -8.90
N TRP A 187 2.70 16.45 -10.00
CA TRP A 187 1.65 16.09 -10.96
C TRP A 187 0.99 14.80 -10.49
N HIS A 188 -0.31 14.65 -10.69
CA HIS A 188 -1.00 13.44 -10.23
C HIS A 188 -2.02 12.92 -11.25
N TYR A 189 -2.31 11.62 -11.14
CA TYR A 189 -3.40 10.91 -11.81
C TYR A 189 -4.21 10.20 -10.73
N VAL A 190 -5.54 10.30 -10.81
CA VAL A 190 -6.45 9.59 -9.89
C VAL A 190 -6.65 8.16 -10.38
N LEU A 191 -6.17 7.18 -9.60
CA LEU A 191 -6.23 5.75 -9.95
C LEU A 191 -7.57 5.10 -9.58
N ASP A 192 -8.26 5.63 -8.57
CA ASP A 192 -9.57 5.13 -8.12
C ASP A 192 -10.76 5.92 -8.69
N LYS A 193 -10.54 6.63 -9.79
CA LYS A 193 -11.62 7.25 -10.56
C LYS A 193 -12.41 6.15 -11.25
N GLU A 194 -13.71 6.08 -10.94
CA GLU A 194 -14.65 5.25 -11.68
C GLU A 194 -14.62 5.66 -13.16
N GLU A 195 -14.22 4.73 -14.03
CA GLU A 195 -14.38 4.94 -15.46
C GLU A 195 -15.89 4.93 -15.75
N GLU A 196 -16.44 6.07 -16.15
CA GLU A 196 -17.74 6.07 -16.80
C GLU A 196 -17.60 5.14 -18.01
N ASN A 197 -18.32 4.03 -17.97
CA ASN A 197 -18.46 3.13 -19.09
C ASN A 197 -19.28 3.90 -20.15
N ILE A 198 -18.62 4.81 -20.88
CA ILE A 198 -19.11 5.42 -22.10
C ILE A 198 -19.31 4.25 -23.07
N GLY A 199 -20.51 3.67 -23.02
CA GLY A 199 -20.85 2.40 -23.64
C GLY A 199 -20.44 2.34 -25.10
N LEU A 200 -19.23 1.82 -25.33
CA LEU A 200 -18.71 1.50 -26.66
C LEU A 200 -19.61 0.46 -27.35
N ASP A 201 -20.35 -0.33 -26.55
CA ASP A 201 -21.41 -1.24 -27.02
C ASP A 201 -22.57 -0.53 -27.73
N LYS A 202 -22.88 0.73 -27.38
CA LYS A 202 -23.92 1.51 -28.08
C LYS A 202 -23.46 2.09 -29.42
N LEU A 203 -22.15 2.24 -29.65
CA LEU A 203 -21.64 2.72 -30.93
C LEU A 203 -21.61 1.60 -31.97
N GLN A 204 -21.32 0.35 -31.60
CA GLN A 204 -21.29 -0.76 -32.56
C GLN A 204 -22.68 -1.12 -33.12
N SER A 205 -23.76 -0.96 -32.35
CA SER A 205 -25.11 -1.27 -32.81
C SER A 205 -25.68 -0.26 -33.82
N HIS A 206 -25.18 0.98 -33.85
CA HIS A 206 -25.60 2.00 -34.82
C HIS A 206 -24.89 1.90 -36.18
N PHE A 207 -23.72 1.27 -36.28
CA PHE A 207 -22.96 1.17 -37.54
C PHE A 207 -23.33 -0.03 -38.43
N ILE A 208 -24.11 -1.00 -37.93
CA ILE A 208 -24.44 -2.23 -38.70
C ILE A 208 -25.76 -2.12 -39.50
N SER A 209 -26.61 -1.12 -39.25
CA SER A 209 -27.97 -1.08 -39.85
C SER A 209 -28.05 -0.56 -41.30
N ASN A 210 -26.95 -0.15 -41.95
CA ASN A 210 -26.98 0.47 -43.28
C ASN A 210 -26.17 -0.26 -44.36
N ARG A 211 -26.18 -1.61 -44.38
CA ARG A 211 -25.83 -2.35 -45.61
C ARG A 211 -27.09 -2.61 -46.44
N PRO A 212 -27.25 -1.98 -47.62
CA PRO A 212 -28.35 -2.33 -48.52
C PRO A 212 -28.16 -3.77 -49.03
N GLN A 213 -29.22 -4.56 -48.89
CA GLN A 213 -29.35 -5.88 -49.52
C GLN A 213 -29.19 -5.73 -51.04
N LYS A 214 -28.15 -6.35 -51.60
CA LYS A 214 -27.93 -6.40 -53.04
C LYS A 214 -28.94 -7.40 -53.63
N LYS A 215 -29.87 -6.91 -54.45
CA LYS A 215 -30.69 -7.73 -55.36
C LYS A 215 -29.82 -8.36 -56.43
#